data_AF-A0A7W1FU23-F1
#
_entry.id   AF-A0A7W1FU23-F1
#
_cell.length_a   1.000
_cell.length_b   1.000
_cell.length_c   1.000
_cell.angle_alpha   90.00
_cell.angle_beta   90.00
_cell.angle_gamma   90.00
#
_symmetry.space_group_name_H-M   'P 1'
#
loop_
_entity.id
_entity.type
_entity.pdbx_description
1 polymer ?
#
loop_
_entity_poly.entity_id
_entity_poly.type
_entity_poly.pdbx_seq_one_letter_code
_entity_poly.pdbx_strand_id
1 'polypeptide(L)'
;MDRGEEIIGLNGAAAVLDVPPETIRRFAQEGRLRSEGGEEGEYVFLLEDVLGLARELGAESAEEEIFEGEVMGDESAGNSRLPAVPFERYERLLQQGQDYKTRLEERTRQIDEIRQERDAARMEIDRLWSEIERLNLVEFQRELQEKTISTLEEEKATLQSERERLLREQMDLTEEKSALSEDRVRLEAELNAMKNRGFWSRLFGG
;
A
#
# COMPACT_ATOMS: atom_id res chain seq x y z
N MET A 1 -13.86 -20.30 26.96
CA MET A 1 -13.70 -19.58 25.68
C MET A 1 -13.18 -20.62 24.71
N ASP A 2 -14.03 -21.05 23.78
CA ASP A 2 -13.63 -21.94 22.68
C ASP A 2 -12.46 -21.29 21.95
N ARG A 3 -11.27 -21.87 22.10
CA ARG A 3 -10.15 -21.56 21.23
C ARG A 3 -10.46 -22.29 19.93
N GLY A 4 -11.12 -21.59 19.02
CA GLY A 4 -11.29 -22.07 17.66
C GLY A 4 -9.93 -22.55 17.16
N GLU A 5 -9.93 -23.72 16.53
CA GLU A 5 -8.78 -24.38 15.95
C GLU A 5 -8.08 -23.38 15.00
N GLU A 6 -7.11 -22.63 15.54
CA GLU A 6 -6.46 -21.55 14.82
C GLU A 6 -5.43 -22.19 13.91
N ILE A 7 -5.71 -22.08 12.62
CA ILE A 7 -4.92 -22.70 11.58
C ILE A 7 -3.90 -21.69 11.06
N ILE A 8 -2.64 -22.10 10.97
CA ILE A 8 -1.54 -21.28 10.48
C ILE A 8 -0.86 -21.92 9.28
N GLY A 9 -0.49 -21.10 8.29
CA GLY A 9 0.28 -21.55 7.14
C GLY A 9 1.76 -21.75 7.48
N LEU A 10 2.49 -22.37 6.54
CA LEU A 10 3.93 -22.65 6.64
C LEU A 10 4.79 -21.49 7.15
N ASN A 11 4.59 -20.29 6.61
CA ASN A 11 5.36 -19.10 7.00
C ASN A 11 4.99 -18.61 8.41
N GLY A 12 3.73 -18.80 8.83
CA GLY A 12 3.30 -18.50 10.20
C GLY A 12 3.94 -19.46 11.20
N ALA A 13 3.96 -20.75 10.89
CA ALA A 13 4.64 -21.76 11.72
C ALA A 13 6.15 -21.51 11.84
N ALA A 14 6.79 -21.12 10.73
CA ALA A 14 8.21 -20.74 10.70
C ALA A 14 8.52 -19.55 11.64
N ALA A 15 7.65 -18.53 11.63
CA ALA A 15 7.79 -17.37 12.51
C ALA A 15 7.59 -17.71 14.00
N VAL A 16 6.68 -18.63 14.32
CA VAL A 16 6.43 -19.06 15.71
C VAL A 16 7.60 -19.85 16.29
N LEU A 17 8.24 -20.69 15.47
CA LEU A 17 9.36 -21.54 15.89
C LEU A 17 10.74 -20.89 15.70
N ASP A 18 10.81 -19.68 15.15
CA ASP A 18 12.06 -18.97 14.79
C ASP A 18 13.02 -19.82 13.93
N VAL A 19 12.46 -20.60 13.00
CA VAL A 19 13.20 -21.48 12.09
C VAL A 19 12.80 -21.24 10.64
N PRO A 20 13.68 -21.52 9.67
CA PRO A 20 13.34 -21.34 8.26
C PRO A 20 12.22 -22.30 7.80
N PRO A 21 11.36 -21.89 6.84
CA PRO A 21 10.22 -22.69 6.37
C PRO A 21 10.58 -24.11 5.90
N GLU A 22 11.79 -24.32 5.39
CA GLU A 22 12.31 -25.64 5.00
C GLU A 22 12.40 -26.60 6.20
N THR A 23 12.73 -26.07 7.38
CA THR A 23 12.79 -26.85 8.62
C THR A 23 11.39 -27.27 9.06
N ILE A 24 10.39 -26.42 8.89
CA ILE A 24 8.99 -26.77 9.16
C ILE A 24 8.50 -27.87 8.21
N ARG A 25 8.85 -27.79 6.91
CA ARG A 25 8.53 -28.86 5.95
C ARG A 25 9.16 -30.18 6.35
N ARG A 26 10.42 -30.14 6.82
CA ARG A 26 11.11 -31.33 7.34
C ARG A 26 10.40 -31.90 8.58
N PHE A 27 9.99 -31.06 9.53
CA PHE A 27 9.21 -31.52 10.69
C PHE A 27 7.88 -32.15 10.31
N ALA A 28 7.21 -31.64 9.27
CA ALA A 28 6.00 -32.27 8.73
C ALA A 28 6.31 -33.63 8.07
N GLN A 29 7.40 -33.74 7.30
CA GLN A 29 7.81 -34.99 6.65
C GLN A 29 8.28 -36.06 7.65
N GLU A 30 8.94 -35.64 8.74
CA GLU A 30 9.38 -36.49 9.83
C GLU A 30 8.23 -36.90 10.77
N GLY A 31 7.03 -36.36 10.57
CA GLY A 31 5.86 -36.61 11.42
C GLY A 31 5.91 -35.94 12.79
N ARG A 32 6.87 -35.04 13.01
CA ARG A 32 6.99 -34.23 14.25
C ARG A 32 5.92 -33.14 14.34
N LEU A 33 5.38 -32.71 13.20
CA LEU A 33 4.30 -31.72 13.13
C LEU A 33 3.19 -32.23 12.21
N ARG A 34 1.94 -32.21 12.67
CA ARG A 34 0.80 -32.65 11.86
C ARG A 34 0.43 -31.56 10.87
N SER A 35 0.63 -31.83 9.59
CA SER A 35 0.10 -30.98 8.52
C SER A 35 -1.31 -31.42 8.16
N GLU A 36 -2.27 -30.53 8.27
CA GLU A 36 -3.56 -30.68 7.60
C GLU A 36 -3.33 -30.29 6.15
N GLY A 37 -3.28 -31.27 5.25
CA GLY A 37 -2.96 -30.99 3.84
C GLY A 37 -3.97 -30.03 3.23
N GLY A 38 -3.53 -28.81 2.90
CA GLY A 38 -4.34 -27.87 2.12
C GLY A 38 -4.49 -28.34 0.68
N GLU A 39 -5.52 -27.86 -0.01
CA GLU A 39 -5.64 -28.02 -1.46
C GLU A 39 -4.36 -27.47 -2.13
N GLU A 40 -3.86 -28.16 -3.16
CA GLU A 40 -2.66 -27.78 -3.93
C GLU A 40 -1.30 -27.76 -3.19
N GLY A 41 -1.10 -28.62 -2.19
CA GLY A 41 0.26 -28.84 -1.62
C GLY A 41 0.73 -27.72 -0.70
N GLU A 42 -0.19 -26.89 -0.23
CA GLU A 42 0.05 -25.91 0.81
C GLU A 42 0.10 -26.60 2.19
N TYR A 43 1.16 -26.30 2.94
CA TYR A 43 1.34 -26.81 4.30
C TYR A 43 0.61 -25.91 5.29
N VAL A 44 -0.34 -26.52 5.98
CA VAL A 44 -1.22 -25.86 6.94
C VAL A 44 -1.16 -26.65 8.25
N PHE A 45 -1.07 -25.94 9.38
CA PHE A 45 -0.79 -26.49 10.70
C PHE A 45 -1.73 -25.91 11.74
N LEU A 46 -2.08 -26.71 12.75
CA LEU A 46 -2.77 -26.20 13.93
C LEU A 46 -1.78 -25.40 14.80
N LEU A 47 -2.16 -24.19 15.19
CA LEU A 47 -1.33 -23.33 16.05
C LEU A 47 -0.97 -24.03 17.37
N GLU A 48 -1.88 -24.82 17.93
CA GLU A 48 -1.63 -25.58 19.16
C GLU A 48 -0.49 -26.60 18.99
N ASP A 49 -0.45 -27.31 17.88
CA ASP A 49 0.60 -28.27 17.57
C ASP A 49 1.96 -27.57 17.40
N VAL A 50 1.97 -26.42 16.73
CA VAL A 50 3.19 -25.61 16.56
C VAL A 50 3.70 -25.08 17.89
N LEU A 51 2.82 -24.57 18.76
CA LEU A 51 3.17 -24.11 20.10
C LEU A 51 3.55 -25.26 21.05
N GLY A 52 3.03 -26.47 20.82
CA GLY A 52 3.47 -27.69 21.48
C GLY A 52 4.93 -27.99 21.14
N LEU A 53 5.26 -28.04 19.85
CA LEU A 53 6.62 -28.27 19.37
C LEU A 53 7.60 -27.19 19.82
N ALA A 54 7.18 -25.93 19.88
CA ALA A 54 8.00 -24.82 20.41
C ALA A 54 8.46 -25.07 21.85
N ARG A 55 7.57 -25.61 22.68
CA ARG A 55 7.87 -25.93 24.09
C ARG A 55 8.79 -27.13 24.21
N GLU A 56 8.62 -28.15 23.38
CA GLU A 56 9.51 -29.32 23.33
C GLU A 56 10.92 -28.92 22.91
N LEU A 57 11.07 -28.15 21.84
CA LEU A 57 12.38 -27.67 21.37
C LEU A 57 13.06 -26.74 22.39
N GLY A 58 12.27 -25.91 23.08
CA GLY A 58 12.76 -25.07 24.17
C GLY A 58 13.20 -25.87 25.41
N ALA A 59 12.56 -27.01 25.68
CA ALA A 59 12.92 -27.91 26.77
C ALA A 59 14.15 -28.76 26.44
N GLU A 60 14.28 -29.27 25.21
CA GLU A 60 15.47 -29.99 24.73
C GLU A 60 16.71 -29.09 24.80
N SER A 61 16.57 -27.81 24.45
CA SER A 61 17.67 -26.83 24.54
C SER A 61 18.08 -26.53 25.99
N ALA A 62 17.17 -26.66 26.95
CA ALA A 62 17.44 -26.45 28.37
C ALA A 62 18.05 -27.69 29.05
N GLU A 63 17.79 -28.89 28.52
CA GLU A 63 18.41 -30.14 29.01
C GLU A 63 19.85 -30.32 28.51
N GLU A 64 20.23 -29.74 27.35
CA GLU A 64 21.62 -29.72 26.87
C GLU A 64 22.52 -28.68 27.57
N GLU A 65 21.96 -27.74 28.34
CA GLU A 65 22.70 -26.76 29.16
C GLU A 65 22.95 -27.22 30.61
N ILE A 66 22.90 -28.53 30.89
CA ILE A 66 23.51 -29.06 32.11
C ILE A 66 25.03 -29.06 31.89
N PHE A 67 25.66 -27.92 32.17
CA PHE A 67 27.10 -27.83 32.36
C PHE A 67 27.53 -28.95 33.33
N GLU A 68 28.36 -29.88 32.86
CA GLU A 68 29.23 -30.72 33.69
C GLU A 68 30.24 -29.81 34.42
N GLY A 69 29.73 -29.03 35.37
CA GLY A 69 30.55 -28.47 36.44
C GLY A 69 30.87 -29.60 37.39
N GLU A 70 32.04 -30.23 37.20
CA GLU A 70 32.62 -31.18 38.14
C GLU A 70 32.64 -30.54 39.54
N VAL A 71 31.68 -30.92 40.38
CA VAL A 71 31.63 -30.55 41.79
C VAL A 71 32.75 -31.31 42.48
N MET A 72 33.95 -30.71 42.53
CA MET A 72 35.03 -31.20 43.39
C MET A 72 34.60 -31.02 44.85
N GLY A 73 34.23 -32.13 45.47
CA GLY A 73 33.90 -32.20 46.89
C GLY A 73 33.71 -33.64 47.36
N ASP A 74 34.79 -34.42 47.40
CA ASP A 74 35.07 -35.25 48.57
C ASP A 74 36.57 -35.63 48.63
N GLU A 75 37.18 -35.42 49.78
CA GLU A 75 38.60 -35.65 50.03
C GLU A 75 38.90 -37.15 50.11
N SER A 76 39.52 -37.69 49.07
CA SER A 76 40.25 -38.97 49.18
C SER A 76 41.73 -38.69 48.97
N ALA A 77 42.47 -38.75 50.08
CA ALA A 77 43.92 -38.65 50.14
C ALA A 77 44.57 -39.68 49.20
N GLY A 78 45.02 -39.20 48.04
CA GLY A 78 45.62 -40.04 47.00
C GLY A 78 46.29 -39.20 45.92
N ASN A 79 47.40 -38.54 46.26
CA ASN A 79 48.45 -38.10 45.33
C ASN A 79 48.02 -37.62 43.92
N SER A 80 47.02 -36.73 43.82
CA SER A 80 46.60 -36.12 42.56
C SER A 80 47.50 -34.92 42.22
N ARG A 81 48.77 -35.20 41.91
CA ARG A 81 49.56 -34.25 41.13
C ARG A 81 48.94 -34.23 39.73
N LEU A 82 47.98 -33.33 39.52
CA LEU A 82 47.56 -32.94 38.18
C LEU A 82 48.84 -32.75 37.35
N PRO A 83 48.94 -33.37 36.16
CA PRO A 83 50.13 -33.23 35.34
C PRO A 83 50.36 -31.74 35.14
N ALA A 84 51.57 -31.27 35.49
CA ALA A 84 51.93 -29.87 35.31
C ALA A 84 51.84 -29.58 33.81
N VAL A 85 50.71 -29.02 33.39
CA VAL A 85 50.51 -28.58 32.03
C VAL A 85 51.54 -27.48 31.79
N PRO A 86 52.37 -27.58 30.73
CA PRO A 86 53.41 -26.59 30.48
C PRO A 86 52.80 -25.19 30.46
N PHE A 87 53.49 -24.23 31.07
CA PHE A 87 53.02 -22.85 31.17
C PHE A 87 52.66 -22.28 29.79
N GLU A 88 53.38 -22.68 28.74
CA GLU A 88 53.09 -22.26 27.36
C GLU A 88 51.69 -22.72 26.87
N ARG A 89 51.15 -23.82 27.39
CA ARG A 89 49.80 -24.29 27.02
C ARG A 89 48.71 -23.44 27.68
N TYR A 90 48.91 -22.98 28.91
CA TYR A 90 47.99 -22.05 29.57
C TYR A 90 48.01 -20.68 28.90
N GLU A 91 49.19 -20.18 28.56
CA GLU A 91 49.36 -18.90 27.86
C GLU A 91 48.67 -18.91 26.49
N ARG A 92 48.82 -19.98 25.71
CA ARG A 92 48.10 -20.15 24.43
C ARG A 92 46.59 -20.23 24.61
N LEU A 93 46.11 -20.96 25.62
CA LEU A 93 44.68 -21.08 25.88
C LEU A 93 44.07 -19.72 26.28
N LEU A 94 44.80 -18.95 27.08
CA LEU A 94 44.41 -17.59 27.46
C LEU A 94 44.39 -16.65 26.25
N GLN A 95 45.42 -16.69 25.41
CA GLN A 95 45.48 -15.91 24.17
C GLN A 95 44.32 -16.28 23.22
N GLN A 96 44.07 -17.58 23.03
CA GLN A 96 42.95 -18.06 22.22
C GLN A 96 41.60 -17.61 22.80
N GLY A 97 41.43 -17.65 24.13
CA GLY A 97 40.24 -17.14 24.80
C GLY A 97 40.04 -15.63 24.61
N GLN A 98 41.11 -14.84 24.66
CA GLN A 98 41.08 -13.41 24.37
C GLN A 98 40.72 -13.14 22.90
N ASP A 99 41.34 -13.86 21.97
CA ASP A 99 41.06 -13.73 20.54
C ASP A 99 39.60 -14.09 20.22
N TYR A 100 39.05 -15.15 20.84
CA TYR A 100 37.64 -15.50 20.71
C TYR A 100 36.73 -14.42 21.27
N LYS A 101 37.05 -13.87 22.44
CA LYS A 101 36.28 -12.78 23.03
C LYS A 101 36.23 -11.55 22.11
N THR A 102 37.37 -11.14 21.54
CA THR A 102 37.42 -10.01 20.60
C THR A 102 36.58 -10.27 19.34
N ARG A 103 36.66 -11.46 18.76
CA ARG A 103 35.82 -11.82 17.59
C ARG A 103 34.34 -11.87 17.93
N LEU A 104 34.00 -12.28 19.15
CA LEU A 104 32.61 -12.34 19.61
C LEU A 104 32.06 -10.92 19.78
N GLU A 105 32.82 -10.02 20.42
CA GLU A 105 32.47 -8.60 20.52
C GLU A 105 32.31 -7.93 19.15
N GLU A 106 33.19 -8.24 18.19
CA GLU A 106 33.10 -7.72 16.82
C GLU A 106 31.86 -8.23 16.09
N ARG A 107 31.53 -9.53 16.21
CA ARG A 107 30.29 -10.08 15.66
C ARG A 107 29.05 -9.47 16.31
N THR A 108 29.06 -9.23 17.62
CA THR A 108 27.95 -8.55 18.29
C THR A 108 27.75 -7.15 17.74
N ARG A 109 28.82 -6.38 17.53
CA ARG A 109 28.73 -5.05 16.89
C ARG A 109 28.13 -5.12 15.49
N GLN A 110 28.60 -6.06 14.66
CA GLN A 110 28.06 -6.24 13.31
C GLN A 110 26.56 -6.60 13.33
N ILE A 111 26.13 -7.44 14.27
CA ILE A 111 24.70 -7.78 14.43
C ILE A 111 23.89 -6.54 14.81
N ASP A 112 24.41 -5.70 15.70
CA ASP A 112 23.72 -4.48 16.12
C ASP A 112 23.65 -3.45 15.00
N GLU A 113 24.70 -3.31 14.18
CA GLU A 113 24.70 -2.47 12.98
C GLU A 113 23.64 -2.94 11.97
N ILE A 114 23.60 -4.24 11.67
CA ILE A 114 22.59 -4.82 10.77
C ILE A 114 21.17 -4.61 11.29
N ARG A 115 20.96 -4.71 12.61
CA ARG A 115 19.65 -4.43 13.23
C ARG A 115 19.26 -2.97 13.05
N GLN A 116 20.17 -2.03 13.26
CA GLN A 116 19.91 -0.61 13.06
C GLN A 116 19.59 -0.29 11.59
N GLU A 117 20.35 -0.86 10.64
CA GLU A 117 20.09 -0.70 9.22
C GLU A 117 18.72 -1.25 8.83
N ARG A 118 18.37 -2.45 9.33
CA ARG A 118 17.06 -3.07 9.11
C ARG A 118 15.93 -2.21 9.68
N ASP A 119 16.09 -1.68 10.88
CA ASP A 119 15.06 -0.88 11.54
C ASP A 119 14.89 0.47 10.84
N ALA A 120 15.99 1.09 10.38
CA ALA A 120 15.93 2.28 9.52
C ALA A 120 15.24 1.98 8.18
N ALA A 121 15.53 0.85 7.54
CA ALA A 121 14.86 0.44 6.31
C ALA A 121 13.36 0.21 6.51
N ARG A 122 12.94 -0.36 7.65
CA ARG A 122 11.53 -0.51 8.01
C ARG A 122 10.83 0.84 8.14
N MET A 123 11.46 1.81 8.82
CA MET A 123 10.90 3.17 8.92
C MET A 123 10.76 3.85 7.56
N GLU A 124 11.72 3.65 6.66
CA GLU A 124 11.64 4.19 5.30
C GLU A 124 10.52 3.52 4.49
N ILE A 125 10.33 2.21 4.64
CA ILE A 125 9.20 1.49 4.03
C ILE A 125 7.86 2.07 4.50
N ASP A 126 7.68 2.30 5.80
CA ASP A 126 6.44 2.87 6.36
C ASP A 126 6.20 4.32 5.86
N ARG A 127 7.27 5.11 5.77
CA ARG A 127 7.24 6.45 5.19
C ARG A 127 6.81 6.42 3.73
N LEU A 128 7.40 5.53 2.92
CA LEU A 128 7.08 5.40 1.50
C LEU A 128 5.65 4.91 1.31
N TRP A 129 5.16 3.97 2.13
CA TRP A 129 3.76 3.55 2.12
C TRP A 129 2.81 4.72 2.37
N SER A 130 3.09 5.54 3.38
CA SER A 130 2.29 6.72 3.70
C SER A 130 2.29 7.73 2.54
N GLU A 131 3.43 7.90 1.88
CA GLU A 131 3.55 8.80 0.73
C GLU A 131 2.80 8.26 -0.51
N ILE A 132 2.87 6.96 -0.76
CA ILE A 132 2.09 6.32 -1.84
C ILE A 132 0.59 6.50 -1.60
N GLU A 133 0.11 6.27 -0.37
CA GLU A 133 -1.29 6.48 -0.02
C GLU A 133 -1.72 7.94 -0.25
N ARG A 134 -0.88 8.89 0.20
CA ARG A 134 -1.11 10.33 -0.03
C ARG A 134 -1.18 10.68 -1.50
N LEU A 135 -0.26 10.14 -2.32
CA LEU A 135 -0.22 10.40 -3.76
C LEU A 135 -1.44 9.82 -4.47
N ASN A 136 -1.85 8.59 -4.13
CA ASN A 136 -3.06 7.96 -4.67
C ASN A 136 -4.31 8.81 -4.44
N LEU A 137 -4.46 9.40 -3.24
CA LEU A 137 -5.58 10.29 -2.94
C LEU A 137 -5.55 11.56 -3.81
N VAL A 138 -4.38 12.15 -4.03
CA VAL A 138 -4.22 13.33 -4.87
C VAL A 138 -4.52 13.01 -6.33
N GLU A 139 -4.07 11.86 -6.84
CA GLU A 139 -4.36 11.41 -8.20
C GLU A 139 -5.86 11.18 -8.41
N PHE A 140 -6.53 10.52 -7.48
CA PHE A 140 -7.99 10.35 -7.54
C PHE A 140 -8.74 11.68 -7.58
N GLN A 141 -8.34 12.64 -6.74
CA GLN A 141 -8.93 13.99 -6.76
C GLN A 141 -8.67 14.70 -8.08
N ARG A 142 -7.47 14.58 -8.64
CA ARG A 142 -7.13 15.17 -9.92
C ARG A 142 -7.95 14.57 -11.07
N GLU A 143 -8.13 13.25 -11.09
CA GLU A 143 -8.96 12.59 -12.11
C GLU A 143 -10.43 13.07 -12.05
N LEU A 144 -10.97 13.23 -10.84
CA LEU A 144 -12.31 13.78 -10.64
C LEU A 144 -12.41 15.24 -11.13
N GLN A 145 -11.40 16.05 -10.84
CA GLN A 145 -11.30 17.43 -11.32
C GLN A 145 -11.21 17.50 -12.84
N GLU A 146 -10.38 16.67 -13.46
CA GLU A 146 -10.22 16.61 -14.92
C GLU A 146 -11.54 16.22 -15.61
N LYS A 147 -12.27 15.24 -15.06
CA LYS A 147 -13.62 14.88 -15.56
C LYS A 147 -14.59 16.06 -15.47
N THR A 148 -14.58 16.77 -14.34
CA THR A 148 -15.46 17.94 -14.12
C THR A 148 -15.12 19.09 -15.05
N ILE A 149 -13.82 19.34 -15.28
CA ILE A 149 -13.37 20.35 -16.23
C ILE A 149 -13.82 19.98 -17.65
N SER A 150 -13.64 18.73 -18.06
CA SER A 150 -14.08 18.25 -19.39
C SER A 150 -15.57 18.46 -19.59
N THR A 151 -16.42 18.10 -18.62
CA THR A 151 -17.86 18.31 -18.72
C THR A 151 -18.22 19.79 -18.82
N LEU A 152 -17.56 20.65 -18.03
CA LEU A 152 -17.80 22.10 -18.08
C LEU A 152 -17.33 22.73 -19.39
N GLU A 153 -16.24 22.22 -19.99
CA GLU A 153 -15.76 22.67 -21.29
C GLU A 153 -16.72 22.29 -22.41
N GLU A 154 -17.28 21.08 -22.38
CA GLU A 154 -18.33 20.64 -23.30
C GLU A 154 -19.59 21.50 -23.19
N GLU A 155 -20.10 21.71 -21.96
CA GLU A 155 -21.26 22.57 -21.70
C GLU A 155 -21.02 24.03 -22.14
N LYS A 156 -19.81 24.54 -21.93
CA LYS A 156 -19.44 25.88 -22.40
C LYS A 156 -19.47 25.95 -23.93
N ALA A 157 -18.96 24.94 -24.62
CA ALA A 157 -18.94 24.91 -26.08
C ALA A 157 -20.37 24.84 -26.65
N THR A 158 -21.26 24.05 -26.05
CA THR A 158 -22.68 23.98 -26.47
C THR A 158 -23.38 25.31 -26.24
N LEU A 159 -23.23 25.94 -25.07
CA LEU A 159 -23.80 27.25 -24.78
C LEU A 159 -23.27 28.36 -25.69
N GLN A 160 -21.99 28.31 -26.05
CA GLN A 160 -21.41 29.26 -27.02
C GLN A 160 -22.04 29.10 -28.40
N SER A 161 -22.21 27.86 -28.88
CA SER A 161 -22.88 27.58 -30.15
C SER A 161 -24.35 28.04 -30.15
N GLU A 162 -25.08 27.77 -29.07
CA GLU A 162 -26.47 28.23 -28.91
C GLU A 162 -26.57 29.77 -28.88
N ARG A 163 -25.65 30.43 -28.18
CA ARG A 163 -25.57 31.89 -28.15
C ARG A 163 -25.33 32.46 -29.54
N GLU A 164 -24.41 31.88 -30.32
CA GLU A 164 -24.16 32.31 -31.70
C GLU A 164 -25.39 32.09 -32.59
N ARG A 165 -26.09 30.97 -32.45
CA ARG A 165 -27.33 30.70 -33.17
C ARG A 165 -28.39 31.76 -32.85
N LEU A 166 -28.64 32.03 -31.57
CA LEU A 166 -29.60 33.03 -31.14
C LEU A 166 -29.24 34.44 -31.61
N LEU A 167 -27.95 34.78 -31.66
CA LEU A 167 -27.52 36.07 -32.21
C LEU A 167 -27.83 36.20 -33.70
N ARG A 168 -27.65 35.13 -34.49
CA ARG A 168 -28.03 35.11 -35.91
C ARG A 168 -29.54 35.24 -36.07
N GLU A 169 -30.32 34.43 -35.34
CA GLU A 169 -31.78 34.52 -35.35
C GLU A 169 -32.28 35.93 -34.96
N GLN A 170 -31.64 36.58 -33.98
CA GLN A 170 -31.97 37.95 -33.61
C GLN A 170 -31.68 38.93 -34.76
N MET A 171 -30.54 38.81 -35.44
CA MET A 171 -30.20 39.65 -36.59
C MET A 171 -31.23 39.48 -37.71
N ASP A 172 -31.54 38.24 -38.10
CA ASP A 172 -32.51 37.93 -39.14
C ASP A 172 -33.88 38.53 -38.80
N LEU A 173 -34.37 38.37 -37.57
CA LEU A 173 -35.63 38.95 -37.12
C LEU A 173 -35.62 40.49 -37.11
N THR A 174 -34.48 41.12 -36.83
CA THR A 174 -34.36 42.58 -36.90
C THR A 174 -34.43 43.10 -38.33
N GLU A 175 -33.86 42.36 -39.29
CA GLU A 175 -33.93 42.67 -40.72
C GLU A 175 -35.34 42.43 -41.28
N GLU A 176 -36.00 41.33 -40.93
CA GLU A 176 -37.39 41.09 -41.32
C GLU A 176 -38.32 42.17 -40.76
N LYS A 177 -38.10 42.58 -39.51
CA LYS A 177 -38.87 43.65 -38.89
C LYS A 177 -38.67 45.00 -39.58
N SER A 178 -37.45 45.33 -40.01
CA SER A 178 -37.20 46.58 -40.75
C SER A 178 -37.86 46.54 -42.12
N ALA A 179 -37.74 45.45 -42.87
CA ALA A 179 -38.40 45.27 -44.16
C ALA A 179 -39.93 45.39 -44.06
N LEU A 180 -40.55 44.74 -43.08
CA LEU A 180 -42.00 44.87 -42.83
C LEU A 180 -42.39 46.31 -42.45
N SER A 181 -41.53 47.03 -41.74
CA SER A 181 -41.79 48.44 -41.40
C SER A 181 -41.75 49.34 -42.63
N GLU A 182 -40.82 49.10 -43.55
CA GLU A 182 -40.74 49.83 -44.83
C GLU A 182 -41.95 49.54 -45.72
N ASP A 183 -42.34 48.27 -45.84
CA ASP A 183 -43.52 47.88 -46.62
C ASP A 183 -44.81 48.45 -46.02
N ARG A 184 -44.91 48.49 -44.69
CA ARG A 184 -46.03 49.15 -44.01
C ARG A 184 -46.09 50.63 -44.36
N VAL A 185 -44.97 51.35 -44.29
CA VAL A 185 -44.92 52.79 -44.65
C VAL A 185 -45.29 53.00 -46.12
N ARG A 186 -44.80 52.14 -47.03
CA ARG A 186 -45.17 52.17 -48.45
C ARG A 186 -46.67 51.97 -48.65
N LEU A 187 -47.25 50.93 -48.05
CA LEU A 187 -48.69 50.62 -48.16
C LEU A 187 -49.56 51.72 -47.54
N GLU A 188 -49.16 52.29 -46.40
CA GLU A 188 -49.85 53.43 -45.79
C GLU A 188 -49.84 54.66 -46.73
N ALA A 189 -48.70 54.93 -47.40
CA ALA A 189 -48.60 55.99 -48.39
C ALA A 189 -49.50 55.75 -49.62
N GLU A 190 -49.52 54.52 -50.16
CA GLU A 190 -50.40 54.13 -51.27
C GLU A 190 -51.89 54.26 -50.91
N LEU A 191 -52.27 53.79 -49.71
CA LEU A 191 -53.63 53.89 -49.21
C LEU A 191 -54.06 55.34 -49.03
N ASN A 192 -53.18 56.20 -48.51
CA ASN A 192 -53.43 57.64 -48.40
C ASN A 192 -53.57 58.30 -49.78
N ALA A 193 -52.74 57.93 -50.77
CA ALA A 193 -52.85 58.43 -52.14
C ALA A 193 -54.18 58.03 -52.79
N MET A 194 -54.63 56.79 -52.59
CA MET A 194 -55.93 56.30 -53.10
C MET A 194 -57.11 56.99 -52.42
N LYS A 195 -57.06 57.19 -51.09
CA LYS A 195 -58.06 57.98 -50.36
C LYS A 195 -58.17 59.40 -50.89
N ASN A 196 -57.03 60.05 -51.10
CA ASN A 196 -56.99 61.41 -51.62
C ASN A 196 -57.52 61.46 -53.06
N ARG A 197 -57.12 60.54 -53.95
CA ARG A 197 -57.65 60.47 -55.33
C ARG A 197 -59.17 60.27 -55.36
N GLY A 198 -59.71 59.35 -54.56
CA GLY A 198 -61.15 59.10 -54.46
C GLY A 198 -61.93 60.25 -53.80
N PHE A 199 -61.30 60.98 -52.89
CA PHE A 199 -61.86 62.20 -52.30
C PHE A 199 -61.95 63.32 -53.35
N TRP A 200 -60.86 63.63 -54.05
CA TRP A 200 -60.84 64.67 -55.08
C TRP A 200 -61.71 64.30 -56.29
N SER A 201 -61.77 63.02 -56.68
CA SER A 201 -62.67 62.58 -57.75
C SER A 201 -64.14 62.75 -57.39
N ARG A 202 -64.54 62.56 -56.12
CA ARG A 202 -65.93 62.81 -55.68
C ARG A 202 -66.24 64.30 -55.49
N LEU A 203 -65.24 65.11 -55.14
CA LEU A 203 -65.43 66.53 -54.88
C LEU A 203 -65.42 67.38 -56.16
N PHE A 204 -64.68 66.95 -57.20
CA PHE A 204 -64.48 67.72 -58.45
C PHE A 204 -64.77 66.93 -59.74
N GLY A 205 -65.08 65.63 -59.66
CA GLY A 205 -65.40 64.79 -60.82
C GLY A 205 -66.87 64.36 -60.81
N GLY A 206 -67.69 65.10 -61.56
CA GLY A 206 -68.91 64.57 -62.17
C GLY A 206 -68.59 64.07 -63.57
#